data_AF-A0A3D5WMP6-F1
#
_entry.id   AF-A0A3D5WMP6-F1
#
_cell.length_a   1.000
_cell.length_b   1.000
_cell.length_c   1.000
_cell.angle_alpha   90.00
_cell.angle_beta   90.00
_cell.angle_gamma   90.00
#
_symmetry.space_group_name_H-M   'P 1'
#
loop_
_entity.id
_entity.type
_entity.pdbx_description
1 polymer ?
#
loop_
_entity_poly.entity_id
_entity_poly.type
_entity_poly.pdbx_seq_one_letter_code
_entity_poly.pdbx_strand_id
1 'polypeptide(L)' 'MLLLVKNKNGELETRDMLDIDFNMKVEHIGKNQFVLRINKSLVYPDTFPTREAAQDQMLAIVDMRNQLEQEALGW' A
#
# COMPACT_ATOMS: atom_id res chain seq x y z
N MET A 1 6.98 10.76 -4.76
CA MET A 1 7.46 9.39 -5.08
C MET A 1 6.27 8.60 -5.60
N LEU A 2 6.45 7.68 -6.56
CA LEU A 2 5.34 6.91 -7.12
C LEU A 2 5.21 5.54 -6.44
N LEU A 3 3.98 5.18 -6.07
CA LEU A 3 3.61 3.84 -5.62
C LEU A 3 2.90 3.10 -6.76
N LEU A 4 3.34 1.87 -7.03
CA LEU A 4 2.63 0.97 -7.93
C LEU A 4 1.46 0.33 -7.18
N VAL A 5 0.26 0.41 -7.74
CA VAL A 5 -0.97 -0.13 -7.16
C VAL A 5 -1.82 -0.83 -8.22
N LYS A 6 -2.72 -1.71 -7.79
CA LYS A 6 -3.79 -2.28 -8.61
C LYS A 6 -5.07 -1.49 -8.37
N ASN A 7 -5.70 -1.05 -9.45
CA ASN A 7 -7.01 -0.41 -9.41
C ASN A 7 -8.15 -1.44 -9.27
N LYS A 8 -9.41 -0.98 -9.23
CA LYS A 8 -10.59 -1.84 -9.11
C LYS A 8 -10.79 -2.81 -10.29
N ASN A 9 -10.23 -2.49 -11.45
CA ASN A 9 -10.26 -3.35 -12.64
C ASN A 9 -9.15 -4.41 -12.61
N GLY A 10 -8.26 -4.38 -11.61
CA GLY A 10 -7.08 -5.23 -11.52
C GLY A 10 -5.90 -4.77 -12.36
N GLU A 11 -5.99 -3.58 -12.97
CA GLU A 11 -4.92 -3.00 -13.78
C GLU A 11 -3.89 -2.32 -12.88
N LEU A 12 -2.62 -2.37 -13.29
CA LEU A 12 -1.54 -1.69 -12.61
C LEU A 12 -1.53 -0.21 -12.99
N GLU A 13 -1.49 0.65 -12.00
CA GLU A 13 -1.30 2.09 -12.17
C GLU A 13 -0.30 2.61 -11.14
N THR A 14 0.37 3.71 -11.48
CA THR A 14 1.22 4.44 -10.54
C THR A 14 0.44 5.61 -9.96
N ARG A 15 0.62 5.86 -8.68
CA ARG A 15 0.03 6.99 -7.96
C ARG A 15 1.09 7.70 -7.15
N ASP A 16 1.02 9.02 -7.08
CA ASP A 16 1.86 9.75 -6.14
C ASP A 16 1.48 9.35 -4.72
N MET A 17 2.46 8.97 -3.90
CA MET A 17 2.22 8.60 -2.53
C MET A 17 1.53 9.72 -1.74
N LEU A 18 1.88 10.99 -1.96
CA LEU A 18 1.30 12.08 -1.17
C LEU A 18 -0.18 12.37 -1.53
N ASP A 19 -0.64 11.95 -2.70
CA ASP A 19 -2.01 12.16 -3.19
C ASP A 19 -2.97 11.01 -2.81
N ILE A 20 -2.46 9.91 -2.28
CA ILE A 20 -3.28 8.74 -1.92
C ILE A 20 -3.72 8.82 -0.47
N ASP A 21 -5.02 8.59 -0.24
CA ASP A 21 -5.53 8.30 1.08
C ASP A 21 -5.06 6.90 1.54
N PHE A 22 -4.13 6.86 2.50
CA PHE A 22 -3.55 5.64 3.08
C PHE A 22 -4.43 5.02 4.18
N ASN A 23 -5.71 4.84 3.88
CA ASN A 23 -6.62 4.06 4.72
C ASN A 23 -6.39 2.55 4.54
N MET A 24 -5.17 2.12 4.88
CA MET A 24 -4.64 0.80 4.58
C MET A 24 -5.17 -0.26 5.54
N LYS A 25 -5.38 -1.47 5.03
CA LYS A 25 -5.70 -2.65 5.83
C LYS A 25 -5.24 -3.94 5.14
N VAL A 26 -4.92 -4.95 5.94
CA VAL A 26 -4.67 -6.30 5.42
C VAL A 26 -6.02 -7.01 5.25
N GLU A 27 -6.25 -7.56 4.07
CA GLU A 27 -7.41 -8.39 3.77
C GLU A 27 -6.99 -9.82 3.44
N HIS A 28 -7.78 -10.78 3.90
CA HIS A 28 -7.61 -12.20 3.59
C HIS A 28 -8.47 -12.55 2.37
N ILE A 29 -7.87 -13.03 1.29
CA ILE A 29 -8.53 -13.25 -0.01
C ILE A 29 -8.67 -14.72 -0.42
N GLY A 30 -8.11 -15.65 0.35
CA GLY A 30 -8.15 -17.07 0.01
C GLY A 30 -7.25 -17.90 0.93
N LYS A 31 -7.06 -19.20 0.65
CA LYS A 31 -6.23 -20.10 1.47
C LYS A 31 -4.81 -19.53 1.63
N ASN A 32 -4.49 -19.03 2.82
CA ASN A 32 -3.20 -18.43 3.19
C ASN A 32 -2.75 -17.33 2.21
N GLN A 33 -3.69 -16.53 1.70
CA GLN A 33 -3.38 -15.40 0.84
C GLN A 33 -3.95 -14.13 1.43
N PHE A 34 -3.06 -13.17 1.64
CA PHE A 34 -3.36 -11.85 2.15
C PHE A 34 -3.01 -10.80 1.10
N VAL A 35 -3.77 -9.71 1.07
CA VAL A 35 -3.46 -8.53 0.26
C VAL A 35 -3.43 -7.31 1.15
N LEU A 36 -2.58 -6.36 0.79
CA LEU A 36 -2.59 -5.05 1.40
C LEU A 36 -3.53 -4.15 0.59
N ARG A 37 -4.72 -3.86 1.14
CA ARG A 37 -5.62 -2.87 0.55
C ARG A 37 -5.13 -1.49 0.97
N ILE A 38 -4.85 -0.61 0.01
CA ILE A 38 -4.39 0.76 0.28
C ILE A 38 -5.56 1.66 0.66
N ASN A 39 -6.67 1.54 -0.09
CA ASN A 39 -7.96 2.18 0.22
C ASN A 39 -9.11 1.45 -0.49
N LYS A 40 -10.30 2.06 -0.54
CA LYS A 40 -11.50 1.45 -1.17
C LYS A 40 -11.33 1.10 -2.65
N SER A 41 -10.37 1.72 -3.34
CA SER A 41 -10.18 1.60 -4.79
C SER A 41 -8.85 0.99 -5.19
N LEU A 42 -7.86 0.96 -4.29
CA LEU A 42 -6.49 0.60 -4.58
C LEU A 42 -6.01 -0.55 -3.70
N VAL A 43 -5.30 -1.49 -4.30
CA VAL A 43 -4.70 -2.65 -3.64
C VAL A 43 -3.22 -2.71 -4.01
N TYR A 44 -2.37 -3.10 -3.07
CA TYR A 44 -0.96 -3.33 -3.36
C TYR A 44 -0.82 -4.49 -4.37
N PRO A 45 0.11 -4.44 -5.34
CA PRO A 45 0.18 -5.42 -6.42
C PRO A 45 0.41 -6.85 -5.93
N ASP A 46 1.15 -7.00 -4.82
CA ASP A 46 1.60 -8.29 -4.31
C ASP A 46 0.59 -8.94 -3.35
N THR A 47 0.65 -10.27 -3.33
CA THR A 47 -0.06 -11.10 -2.37
C THR A 47 0.93 -11.70 -1.38
N PHE A 48 0.54 -11.81 -0.11
CA PHE A 48 1.39 -12.28 0.97
C PHE A 48 0.91 -13.64 1.51
N PRO A 49 1.84 -14.52 1.90
CA PRO A 49 1.51 -15.85 2.43
C PRO A 49 1.02 -15.81 3.89
N THR A 50 1.38 -14.76 4.64
CA THR A 50 1.00 -14.57 6.04
C THR A 50 0.47 -13.17 6.27
N ARG A 51 -0.29 -13.01 7.36
CA ARG A 51 -0.80 -11.69 7.77
C ARG A 51 0.34 -10.78 8.17
N GLU A 52 1.33 -11.31 8.89
CA GLU A 52 2.50 -10.59 9.37
C GLU A 52 3.28 -10.01 8.19
N ALA A 53 3.54 -10.79 7.13
CA ALA A 53 4.25 -10.29 5.95
C ALA A 53 3.52 -9.13 5.26
N ALA A 54 2.18 -9.17 5.22
CA ALA A 54 1.38 -8.06 4.70
C ALA A 54 1.43 -6.82 5.61
N GLN A 55 1.53 -7.01 6.92
CA GLN A 55 1.67 -5.92 7.89
C GLN A 55 3.06 -5.28 7.84
N ASP A 56 4.12 -6.08 7.68
CA ASP A 56 5.49 -5.57 7.51
C ASP A 56 5.58 -4.68 6.26
N GLN A 57 4.94 -5.12 5.15
CA GLN A 57 4.86 -4.29 3.95
C GLN A 57 4.06 -3.00 4.17
N MET A 58 2.98 -3.06 4.95
CA MET A 58 2.20 -1.87 5.31
C MET A 58 3.07 -0.86 6.07
N LEU A 59 3.84 -1.32 7.06
CA LEU A 59 4.74 -0.47 7.84
C LEU A 59 5.82 0.16 6.94
N ALA A 60 6.42 -0.61 6.03
CA ALA A 60 7.39 -0.07 5.08
C ALA A 60 6.81 1.06 4.22
N ILE A 61 5.55 0.94 3.79
CA ILE A 61 4.86 1.99 3.02
C ILE A 61 4.57 3.23 3.89
N VAL A 62 4.19 3.04 5.15
CA VAL A 62 4.00 4.16 6.10
C VAL A 62 5.32 4.90 6.34
N ASP A 63 6.42 4.18 6.57
CA ASP A 63 7.73 4.79 6.81
C ASP A 63 8.20 5.59 5.59
N MET A 64 8.08 5.02 4.39
CA MET A 64 8.37 5.72 3.13
C MET A 64 7.53 6.99 2.97
N ARG A 65 6.22 6.92 3.29
CA ARG A 65 5.32 8.08 3.20
C ARG A 65 5.72 9.17 4.20
N ASN A 66 6.03 8.80 5.43
CA ASN A 66 6.41 9.75 6.48
C ASN A 66 7.75 10.42 6.17
N GLN A 67 8.71 9.68 5.61
CA GLN A 67 9.96 10.26 5.14
C GLN A 67 9.71 11.32 4.05
N LEU A 68 8.84 11.04 3.08
CA LEU A 68 8.50 12.01 2.03
C LEU A 68 7.83 13.26 2.58
N GLU A 69 6.97 13.12 3.60
CA GLU A 69 6.39 14.29 4.26
C GLU A 69 7.45 15.13 4.99
N GLN A 70 8.40 14.49 5.67
CA GLN A 70 9.49 15.20 6.32
C GLN A 70 10.35 15.97 5.30
N GLU A 71 10.70 15.33 4.19
CA GLU A 71 11.43 15.96 3.09
C GLU A 71 10.64 17.12 2.47
N ALA A 72 9.32 16.98 2.32
CA ALA A 72 8.46 18.03 1.77
C ALA A 72 8.26 19.23 2.72
N LEU A 73 8.27 18.99 4.04
CA LEU A 73 8.13 20.03 5.06
C LEU A 73 9.45 20.74 5.37
N GLY A 74 10.58 20.27 4.85
CA GLY A 74 11.87 20.95 4.90
C GLY A 74 12.49 21.03 6.30
N TRP A 75 12.44 19.93 7.06
CA TRP A 75 13.24 19.78 8.28
C TRP A 75 14.50 18.94 8.02
#